data_AF-A0A931K9S4-F1
#
_entry.id   AF-A0A931K9S4-F1
#
_cell.length_a   1.000
_cell.length_b   1.000
_cell.length_c   1.000
_cell.angle_alpha   90.00
_cell.angle_beta   90.00
_cell.angle_gamma   90.00
#
_symmetry.space_group_name_H-M   'P 1'
#
loop_
_entity.id
_entity.type
_entity.pdbx_description
1 polymer ?
#
loop_
_entity_poly.entity_id
_entity_poly.type
_entity_poly.pdbx_seq_one_letter_code
_entity_poly.pdbx_strand_id
1 'polypeptide(L)'
;MSRDAKRQRRTASGIGVNALEDRLVLSQVIQGVDIDGDQWFLRLVGPGSIRVINQPDGTGNPVPLGTPALIQSIEIAGTASLTSRLIGEVKKADGGDGRVFFQQMSQFGGNSLSGTSNNGLYGIDIPDFWLGITTTATTAQTASISIDNGVNTLRFGGADFTVSPGGGLPAPASNTLSDTALIQLGIPAYLGTSIFVNKFVTDTKAGTTTGSLVQDAVQVEVIGRLNAFQAQEIGGTSSQPSTGFIGGGGTVVKSSGEYLGQAVQTSIVGAIGEVMIKGNATNFGVQSGTSIRRLNIGGETRSIFALATSGIRYGQFGLGMDDVTIHTHTMSRLEANRGAIGSEVKVTRQLGYFRTGGDVIDSTILSGLQQNLTSEFRQQSVPATDTPADLGGAIHALIGGSIVDSVFAASFEPFNGEYDSAYAMALTGGKIEAKVTGTIDNSTVTPAQPNKAFYAQNVEQSRGPVTPPAAPSIPADSPAKFTKNPSGNYVVLGRPFPSNKKIPSKFALPNVTQFLKRTNPIL
;
A
#
# COMPACT_ATOMS: atom_id res chain seq x y z
N MET A 1 -86.89 10.01 -0.93
CA MET A 1 -85.48 10.15 -1.37
C MET A 1 -84.65 9.22 -0.49
N SER A 2 -84.37 7.99 -0.94
CA SER A 2 -83.24 7.59 -1.79
C SER A 2 -81.95 7.34 -1.00
N ARG A 3 -81.55 6.05 -0.96
CA ARG A 3 -80.17 5.53 -1.09
C ARG A 3 -79.20 5.83 0.07
N ASP A 4 -78.26 4.98 0.48
CA ASP A 4 -77.77 3.68 0.00
C ASP A 4 -76.92 3.07 1.12
N ALA A 5 -76.90 1.74 1.16
CA ALA A 5 -76.10 0.92 2.06
C ALA A 5 -74.58 1.09 1.85
N LYS A 6 -73.77 0.90 2.90
CA LYS A 6 -72.46 0.23 2.76
C LYS A 6 -71.93 -0.38 4.06
N ARG A 7 -71.98 -1.72 4.07
CA ARG A 7 -71.11 -2.64 4.83
C ARG A 7 -69.65 -2.17 4.80
N GLN A 8 -68.98 -2.11 5.94
CA GLN A 8 -67.53 -2.31 5.99
C GLN A 8 -67.23 -3.72 6.52
N ARG A 9 -66.84 -4.57 5.57
CA ARG A 9 -66.30 -5.91 5.79
C ARG A 9 -64.96 -5.78 6.51
N ARG A 10 -64.76 -6.62 7.53
CA ARG A 10 -63.44 -7.13 7.89
C ARG A 10 -62.87 -7.89 6.68
N THR A 11 -61.73 -7.45 6.18
CA THR A 11 -60.84 -8.27 5.35
C THR A 11 -59.49 -8.34 6.04
N ALA A 12 -59.11 -9.55 6.44
CA ALA A 12 -57.72 -9.92 6.56
C ALA A 12 -57.06 -9.79 5.18
N SER A 13 -55.92 -9.13 5.09
CA SER A 13 -54.85 -9.39 4.11
C SER A 13 -53.79 -8.29 4.25
N GLY A 14 -52.52 -8.70 4.25
CA GLY A 14 -51.40 -7.77 4.19
C GLY A 14 -50.37 -7.97 5.30
N ILE A 15 -49.82 -9.19 5.42
CA ILE A 15 -48.37 -9.27 5.66
C ILE A 15 -47.77 -8.49 4.49
N GLY A 16 -47.31 -7.27 4.77
CA GLY A 16 -46.87 -6.33 3.74
C GLY A 16 -45.81 -7.00 2.88
N VAL A 17 -46.10 -7.13 1.58
CA VAL A 17 -45.16 -7.55 0.55
C VAL A 17 -43.92 -6.63 0.56
N ASN A 18 -44.08 -5.39 1.01
CA ASN A 18 -43.00 -4.42 1.21
C ASN A 18 -42.03 -4.76 2.36
N ALA A 19 -42.33 -5.71 3.25
CA ALA A 19 -41.44 -6.10 4.35
C ALA A 19 -40.56 -7.32 4.01
N LEU A 20 -40.82 -7.99 2.88
CA LEU A 20 -40.02 -9.13 2.40
C LEU A 20 -39.00 -8.71 1.33
N GLU A 21 -39.25 -7.64 0.56
CA GLU A 21 -38.32 -7.15 -0.47
C GLU A 21 -37.07 -6.48 0.13
N ASP A 22 -37.15 -5.88 1.32
CA ASP A 22 -36.00 -5.29 2.03
C ASP A 22 -35.09 -6.33 2.72
N ARG A 23 -35.39 -7.63 2.61
CA ARG A 23 -34.68 -8.70 3.33
C ARG A 23 -34.11 -9.83 2.48
N LEU A 24 -34.20 -9.74 1.16
CA LEU A 24 -33.37 -10.58 0.29
C LEU A 24 -32.00 -9.91 0.14
N VAL A 25 -31.15 -10.13 1.15
CA VAL A 25 -29.71 -10.09 0.95
C VAL A 25 -29.42 -11.18 -0.08
N LEU A 26 -29.47 -10.84 -1.37
CA LEU A 26 -28.95 -11.69 -2.44
C LEU A 26 -27.52 -12.02 -2.03
N SER A 27 -27.31 -13.28 -1.66
CA SER A 27 -25.98 -13.77 -1.31
C SER A 27 -25.71 -15.04 -2.09
N GLN A 28 -24.70 -15.00 -2.95
CA GLN A 28 -24.20 -16.19 -3.63
C GLN A 28 -23.01 -16.72 -2.85
N VAL A 29 -22.98 -18.03 -2.64
CA VAL A 29 -21.88 -18.72 -1.96
C VAL A 29 -21.30 -19.74 -2.93
N ILE A 30 -20.00 -19.69 -3.11
CA ILE A 30 -19.21 -20.67 -3.84
C ILE A 30 -18.19 -21.26 -2.87
N GLN A 31 -17.89 -22.54 -3.02
CA GLN A 31 -16.89 -23.22 -2.22
C GLN A 31 -16.03 -24.12 -3.10
N GLY A 32 -14.83 -24.42 -2.63
CA GLY A 32 -13.93 -25.35 -3.28
C GLY A 32 -12.88 -25.89 -2.32
N VAL A 33 -11.91 -26.58 -2.91
CA VAL A 33 -10.82 -27.25 -2.19
C VAL A 33 -9.53 -26.87 -2.91
N ASP A 34 -8.57 -26.34 -2.15
CA ASP A 34 -7.22 -26.05 -2.65
C ASP A 34 -6.45 -27.36 -2.88
N ILE A 35 -5.30 -27.27 -3.55
CA ILE A 35 -4.53 -28.46 -3.95
C ILE A 35 -3.95 -29.22 -2.75
N ASP A 36 -3.72 -28.54 -1.63
CA ASP A 36 -3.27 -29.12 -0.36
C ASP A 36 -4.42 -29.64 0.54
N GLY A 37 -5.66 -29.52 0.06
CA GLY A 37 -6.87 -29.97 0.76
C GLY A 37 -7.57 -28.89 1.57
N ASP A 38 -7.04 -27.67 1.66
CA ASP A 38 -7.71 -26.56 2.34
C ASP A 38 -9.08 -26.26 1.73
N GLN A 39 -10.10 -26.13 2.59
CA GLN A 39 -11.45 -25.82 2.13
C GLN A 39 -11.65 -24.31 2.11
N TRP A 40 -12.21 -23.79 1.03
CA TRP A 40 -12.42 -22.34 0.91
C TRP A 40 -13.84 -21.99 0.51
N PHE A 41 -14.27 -20.83 0.96
CA PHE A 41 -15.61 -20.29 0.76
C PHE A 41 -15.51 -18.85 0.29
N LEU A 42 -16.28 -18.49 -0.73
CA LEU A 42 -16.46 -17.13 -1.20
C LEU A 42 -17.95 -16.79 -1.19
N ARG A 43 -18.30 -15.70 -0.51
CA ARG A 43 -19.66 -15.18 -0.43
C ARG A 43 -19.72 -13.77 -0.99
N LEU A 44 -20.45 -13.60 -2.10
CA LEU A 44 -20.86 -12.29 -2.58
C LEU A 44 -22.14 -11.90 -1.85
N VAL A 45 -22.11 -10.79 -1.11
CA VAL A 45 -23.25 -10.21 -0.39
C VAL A 45 -23.72 -8.98 -1.14
N GLY A 46 -25.03 -8.88 -1.43
CA GLY A 46 -25.61 -7.78 -2.20
C GLY A 46 -25.87 -8.15 -3.67
N PRO A 47 -26.29 -7.18 -4.50
CA PRO A 47 -26.49 -7.40 -5.92
C PRO A 47 -25.23 -7.92 -6.61
N GLY A 48 -25.42 -8.80 -7.59
CA GLY A 48 -24.37 -9.28 -8.47
C GLY A 48 -24.29 -10.79 -8.58
N SER A 49 -23.34 -11.24 -9.38
CA SER A 49 -22.97 -12.63 -9.56
C SER A 49 -21.50 -12.84 -9.30
N ILE A 50 -21.16 -14.01 -8.79
CA ILE A 50 -19.78 -14.48 -8.64
C ILE A 50 -19.61 -15.77 -9.43
N ARG A 51 -18.45 -15.92 -10.05
CA ARG A 51 -18.01 -17.16 -10.68
C ARG A 51 -16.57 -17.41 -10.32
N VAL A 52 -16.25 -18.67 -10.01
CA VAL A 52 -14.87 -19.10 -9.75
C VAL A 52 -14.54 -20.20 -10.74
N ILE A 53 -13.37 -20.11 -11.35
CA ILE A 53 -12.87 -21.08 -12.33
C ILE A 53 -11.57 -21.64 -11.77
N ASN A 54 -11.51 -22.95 -11.60
CA ASN A 54 -10.27 -23.64 -11.23
C ASN A 54 -9.34 -23.73 -12.44
N GLN A 55 -8.04 -23.82 -12.16
CA GLN A 55 -7.05 -24.16 -13.17
C GLN A 55 -7.41 -25.51 -13.83
N PRO A 56 -7.22 -25.64 -15.15
CA PRO A 56 -7.28 -26.94 -15.81
C PRO A 56 -6.23 -27.90 -15.24
N ASP A 57 -6.46 -29.20 -15.38
CA ASP A 57 -5.47 -30.20 -15.03
C ASP A 57 -4.25 -30.17 -15.98
N GLY A 58 -3.22 -30.98 -15.71
CA GLY A 58 -2.02 -31.06 -16.55
C GLY A 58 -2.27 -31.48 -18.01
N THR A 59 -3.48 -31.93 -18.35
CA THR A 59 -3.90 -32.28 -19.71
C THR A 59 -4.80 -31.21 -20.35
N GLY A 60 -5.07 -30.11 -19.64
CA GLY A 60 -5.91 -29.01 -20.09
C GLY A 60 -7.41 -29.23 -19.87
N ASN A 61 -7.83 -30.28 -19.16
CA ASN A 61 -9.25 -30.50 -18.88
C ASN A 61 -9.73 -29.62 -17.72
N PRO A 62 -10.95 -29.07 -17.78
CA PRO A 62 -11.52 -28.29 -16.69
C PRO A 62 -11.62 -29.11 -15.39
N VAL A 63 -11.14 -28.56 -14.28
CA VAL A 63 -11.31 -29.17 -12.95
C VAL A 63 -12.59 -28.62 -12.30
N PRO A 64 -13.58 -29.47 -11.94
CA PRO A 64 -14.78 -29.00 -11.26
C PRO A 64 -14.48 -28.42 -9.86
N LEU A 65 -15.27 -27.42 -9.46
CA LEU A 65 -15.25 -26.90 -8.09
C LEU A 65 -15.53 -28.02 -7.07
N GLY A 66 -14.80 -28.01 -5.96
CA GLY A 66 -14.85 -29.04 -4.93
C GLY A 66 -13.84 -30.18 -5.12
N THR A 67 -13.16 -30.23 -6.26
CA THR A 67 -11.96 -31.07 -6.45
C THR A 67 -10.72 -30.24 -6.11
N PRO A 68 -9.68 -30.80 -5.47
CA PRO A 68 -8.43 -30.10 -5.18
C PRO A 68 -7.82 -29.47 -6.43
N ALA A 69 -7.76 -28.13 -6.46
CA ALA A 69 -7.12 -27.36 -7.52
C ALA A 69 -6.94 -25.89 -7.09
N LEU A 70 -6.00 -25.22 -7.77
CA LEU A 70 -5.80 -23.78 -7.65
C LEU A 70 -6.88 -23.00 -8.42
N ILE A 71 -7.06 -21.74 -8.07
CA ILE A 71 -8.05 -20.87 -8.73
C ILE A 71 -7.39 -20.14 -9.91
N GLN A 72 -7.92 -20.33 -11.11
CA GLN A 72 -7.54 -19.54 -12.26
C GLN A 72 -8.10 -18.13 -12.17
N SER A 73 -9.41 -18.02 -12.01
CA SER A 73 -10.07 -16.71 -11.97
C SER A 73 -11.26 -16.65 -11.01
N ILE A 74 -11.44 -15.46 -10.43
CA ILE A 74 -12.61 -15.03 -9.67
C ILE A 74 -13.26 -13.87 -10.42
N GLU A 75 -14.42 -14.11 -11.00
CA GLU A 75 -15.16 -13.15 -11.80
C GLU A 75 -16.37 -12.63 -11.01
N ILE A 76 -16.50 -11.32 -10.91
CA ILE A 76 -17.60 -10.66 -10.20
C ILE A 76 -18.34 -9.74 -11.18
N ALA A 77 -19.66 -9.77 -11.18
CA ALA A 77 -20.46 -8.91 -12.05
C ALA A 77 -21.75 -8.40 -11.41
N GLY A 78 -22.36 -7.38 -12.00
CA GLY A 78 -23.68 -6.86 -11.61
C GLY A 78 -23.73 -6.21 -10.22
N THR A 79 -22.59 -5.69 -9.74
CA THR A 79 -22.45 -5.15 -8.39
C THR A 79 -22.97 -3.72 -8.25
N ALA A 80 -23.16 -3.31 -6.99
CA ALA A 80 -23.51 -1.97 -6.56
C ALA A 80 -22.55 -1.50 -5.45
N SER A 81 -21.90 -0.36 -5.68
CA SER A 81 -20.80 0.19 -4.84
C SER A 81 -21.11 0.38 -3.36
N LEU A 82 -22.37 0.47 -2.97
CA LEU A 82 -22.76 0.71 -1.58
C LEU A 82 -23.14 -0.56 -0.81
N THR A 83 -23.44 -1.64 -1.51
CA THR A 83 -24.07 -2.83 -0.91
C THR A 83 -23.34 -4.12 -1.24
N SER A 84 -22.63 -4.17 -2.37
CA SER A 84 -21.95 -5.38 -2.85
C SER A 84 -20.61 -5.59 -2.17
N ARG A 85 -20.39 -6.80 -1.64
CA ARG A 85 -19.14 -7.19 -0.97
C ARG A 85 -18.78 -8.63 -1.22
N LEU A 86 -17.49 -8.87 -1.44
CA LEU A 86 -16.93 -10.22 -1.45
C LEU A 86 -16.32 -10.54 -0.09
N ILE A 87 -16.68 -11.68 0.49
CA ILE A 87 -16.12 -12.18 1.75
C ILE A 87 -15.59 -13.58 1.50
N GLY A 88 -14.36 -13.85 1.92
CA GLY A 88 -13.72 -15.16 1.81
C GLY A 88 -13.31 -15.71 3.16
N GLU A 89 -13.34 -17.03 3.26
CA GLU A 89 -12.90 -17.78 4.43
C GLU A 89 -12.18 -19.04 3.97
N VAL A 90 -11.07 -19.37 4.61
CA VAL A 90 -10.31 -20.59 4.37
C VAL A 90 -10.27 -21.40 5.66
N LYS A 91 -10.66 -22.67 5.56
CA LYS A 91 -10.54 -23.66 6.61
C LYS A 91 -9.39 -24.59 6.25
N LYS A 92 -8.28 -24.37 6.94
CA LYS A 92 -7.07 -25.19 6.84
C LYS A 92 -7.36 -26.68 7.11
N ALA A 93 -6.85 -27.54 6.24
CA ALA A 93 -6.83 -28.98 6.36
C ALA A 93 -5.59 -29.47 7.10
N ASP A 94 -5.57 -30.76 7.44
CA ASP A 94 -4.39 -31.40 8.06
C ASP A 94 -3.22 -31.40 7.06
N GLY A 95 -2.19 -30.60 7.35
CA GLY A 95 -1.01 -30.45 6.51
C GLY A 95 -1.07 -29.32 5.48
N GLY A 96 -2.21 -28.66 5.30
CA GLY A 96 -2.34 -27.48 4.44
C GLY A 96 -1.71 -26.22 5.05
N ASP A 97 -1.56 -25.15 4.28
CA ASP A 97 -0.90 -23.92 4.72
C ASP A 97 -1.86 -22.81 5.20
N GLY A 98 -3.16 -22.99 5.00
CA GLY A 98 -4.22 -22.02 5.30
C GLY A 98 -4.36 -20.94 4.23
N ARG A 99 -3.81 -21.13 3.03
CA ARG A 99 -3.76 -20.14 1.96
C ARG A 99 -4.37 -20.72 0.68
N VAL A 100 -5.10 -19.88 -0.04
CA VAL A 100 -5.66 -20.25 -1.34
C VAL A 100 -5.10 -19.33 -2.40
N PHE A 101 -4.48 -19.91 -3.42
CA PHE A 101 -3.90 -19.14 -4.50
C PHE A 101 -4.89 -18.94 -5.65
N PHE A 102 -4.96 -17.70 -6.12
CA PHE A 102 -5.69 -17.35 -7.34
C PHE A 102 -4.81 -16.50 -8.25
N GLN A 103 -4.99 -16.65 -9.56
CA GLN A 103 -4.23 -15.88 -10.53
C GLN A 103 -4.94 -14.62 -10.99
N GLN A 104 -6.26 -14.65 -11.16
CA GLN A 104 -6.99 -13.49 -11.65
C GLN A 104 -8.23 -13.20 -10.80
N MET A 105 -8.47 -11.93 -10.53
CA MET A 105 -9.74 -11.43 -10.05
C MET A 105 -10.16 -10.24 -10.87
N SER A 106 -11.39 -10.24 -11.35
CA SER A 106 -11.90 -9.16 -12.18
C SER A 106 -13.35 -8.85 -11.85
N GLN A 107 -13.68 -7.56 -11.95
CA GLN A 107 -15.05 -7.08 -11.89
C GLN A 107 -15.52 -6.60 -13.26
N PHE A 108 -16.59 -7.19 -13.79
CA PHE A 108 -17.20 -6.81 -15.07
C PHE A 108 -18.64 -6.36 -14.89
N GLY A 109 -19.06 -5.31 -15.60
CA GLY A 109 -20.47 -4.98 -15.77
C GLY A 109 -21.20 -4.56 -14.48
N GLY A 110 -21.80 -3.38 -14.50
CA GLY A 110 -22.92 -3.08 -13.60
C GLY A 110 -24.16 -2.82 -14.42
N ASN A 111 -25.32 -2.94 -13.79
CA ASN A 111 -26.58 -2.58 -14.43
C ASN A 111 -26.64 -1.06 -14.64
N SER A 112 -26.14 -0.57 -15.77
CA SER A 112 -26.72 0.59 -16.46
C SER A 112 -26.20 0.71 -17.90
N LEU A 113 -27.08 0.40 -18.86
CA LEU A 113 -27.06 0.97 -20.21
C LEU A 113 -27.47 2.47 -20.21
N SER A 114 -27.45 3.12 -19.04
CA SER A 114 -27.83 4.52 -18.86
C SER A 114 -27.20 5.11 -17.59
N GLY A 115 -26.02 5.72 -17.74
CA GLY A 115 -25.48 6.65 -16.74
C GLY A 115 -24.16 6.20 -16.11
N THR A 116 -23.34 7.20 -15.82
CA THR A 116 -22.04 7.24 -15.16
C THR A 116 -22.02 6.67 -13.72
N SER A 117 -22.73 5.58 -13.43
CA SER A 117 -22.75 4.98 -12.10
C SER A 117 -21.52 4.11 -11.89
N ASN A 118 -20.62 4.54 -11.01
CA ASN A 118 -19.54 3.69 -10.49
C ASN A 118 -20.19 2.47 -9.83
N ASN A 119 -20.08 1.30 -10.49
CA ASN A 119 -20.72 0.05 -10.07
C ASN A 119 -19.73 -0.85 -9.31
N GLY A 120 -18.71 -0.29 -8.68
CA GLY A 120 -17.66 -0.98 -7.91
C GLY A 120 -18.19 -1.83 -6.75
N LEU A 121 -17.27 -2.40 -5.98
CA LEU A 121 -17.61 -3.07 -4.72
C LEU A 121 -17.44 -2.11 -3.55
N TYR A 122 -18.29 -2.26 -2.54
CA TYR A 122 -18.02 -1.59 -1.26
C TYR A 122 -16.75 -2.17 -0.63
N GLY A 123 -16.55 -3.48 -0.72
CA GLY A 123 -15.36 -4.10 -0.15
C GLY A 123 -15.15 -5.54 -0.54
N ILE A 124 -13.89 -5.94 -0.51
CA ILE A 124 -13.40 -7.29 -0.70
C ILE A 124 -12.62 -7.64 0.58
N ASP A 125 -13.01 -8.72 1.27
CA ASP A 125 -12.36 -9.21 2.50
C ASP A 125 -12.12 -10.71 2.37
N ILE A 126 -10.96 -11.07 1.82
CA ILE A 126 -10.52 -12.42 1.48
C ILE A 126 -9.10 -12.67 2.05
N PRO A 127 -8.85 -12.46 3.35
CA PRO A 127 -7.51 -12.32 3.92
C PRO A 127 -6.58 -13.52 3.72
N ASP A 128 -7.14 -14.70 3.44
CA ASP A 128 -6.40 -15.95 3.25
C ASP A 128 -6.27 -16.33 1.77
N PHE A 129 -6.74 -15.47 0.86
CA PHE A 129 -6.59 -15.63 -0.59
C PHE A 129 -5.40 -14.81 -1.09
N TRP A 130 -4.49 -15.47 -1.80
CA TRP A 130 -3.21 -14.92 -2.24
C TRP A 130 -3.14 -14.86 -3.76
N LEU A 131 -2.61 -13.75 -4.27
CA LEU A 131 -2.21 -13.65 -5.67
C LEU A 131 -0.97 -14.51 -5.89
N GLY A 132 -1.04 -15.36 -6.91
CA GLY A 132 0.09 -16.17 -7.34
C GLY A 132 -0.07 -16.58 -8.80
N ILE A 133 1.02 -17.03 -9.39
CA ILE A 133 0.96 -17.66 -10.71
C ILE A 133 0.52 -19.10 -10.50
N THR A 134 -0.66 -19.41 -11.02
CA THR A 134 -1.26 -20.74 -10.89
C THR A 134 -1.22 -21.54 -12.20
N THR A 135 -0.76 -20.92 -13.29
CA THR A 135 -0.55 -21.55 -14.60
C THR A 135 0.88 -22.05 -14.79
N THR A 136 1.02 -23.15 -15.52
CA THR A 136 2.31 -23.70 -15.95
C THR A 136 2.71 -23.07 -17.28
N ALA A 137 3.59 -22.07 -17.24
CA ALA A 137 4.09 -21.42 -18.44
C ALA A 137 5.58 -21.10 -18.32
N THR A 138 6.30 -21.22 -19.45
CA THR A 138 7.75 -20.90 -19.54
C THR A 138 8.01 -19.43 -19.88
N THR A 139 6.96 -18.63 -20.07
CA THR A 139 7.01 -17.19 -20.34
C THR A 139 6.51 -16.42 -19.13
N ALA A 140 6.94 -15.16 -18.98
CA ALA A 140 6.44 -14.27 -17.92
C ALA A 140 4.92 -14.32 -17.80
N GLN A 141 4.44 -14.46 -16.58
CA GLN A 141 3.03 -14.53 -16.26
C GLN A 141 2.60 -13.29 -15.46
N THR A 142 1.32 -12.95 -15.62
CA THR A 142 0.68 -11.90 -14.82
C THR A 142 -0.44 -12.51 -13.99
N ALA A 143 -0.33 -12.34 -12.67
CA ALA A 143 -1.45 -12.47 -11.75
C ALA A 143 -2.09 -11.09 -11.57
N SER A 144 -3.41 -10.99 -11.43
CA SER A 144 -4.07 -9.68 -11.35
C SER A 144 -5.30 -9.59 -10.47
N ILE A 145 -5.53 -8.39 -9.94
CA ILE A 145 -6.82 -7.93 -9.41
C ILE A 145 -7.18 -6.67 -10.20
N SER A 146 -8.24 -6.72 -11.01
CA SER A 146 -8.73 -5.56 -11.77
C SER A 146 -10.15 -5.19 -11.35
N ILE A 147 -10.28 -4.07 -10.66
CA ILE A 147 -11.56 -3.53 -10.18
C ILE A 147 -11.70 -2.10 -10.71
N ASP A 148 -12.05 -1.98 -12.00
CA ASP A 148 -12.01 -0.71 -12.74
C ASP A 148 -13.00 0.32 -12.21
N ASN A 149 -14.09 -0.12 -11.59
CA ASN A 149 -15.07 0.76 -10.93
C ASN A 149 -14.69 1.12 -9.48
N GLY A 150 -13.51 0.69 -9.04
CA GLY A 150 -12.96 0.93 -7.72
C GLY A 150 -13.57 0.09 -6.60
N VAL A 151 -12.88 0.12 -5.47
CA VAL A 151 -13.32 -0.54 -4.22
C VAL A 151 -12.91 0.32 -3.03
N ASN A 152 -13.78 0.47 -2.02
CA ASN A 152 -13.44 1.26 -0.82
C ASN A 152 -12.45 0.53 0.08
N THR A 153 -12.53 -0.80 0.15
CA THR A 153 -11.65 -1.64 0.97
C THR A 153 -11.30 -2.92 0.25
N LEU A 154 -10.01 -3.15 0.03
CA LEU A 154 -9.46 -4.40 -0.46
C LEU A 154 -8.63 -5.02 0.66
N ARG A 155 -9.03 -6.18 1.15
CA ARG A 155 -8.27 -6.98 2.09
C ARG A 155 -8.09 -8.39 1.54
N PHE A 156 -6.84 -8.81 1.40
CA PHE A 156 -6.45 -10.12 0.89
C PHE A 156 -5.10 -10.55 1.47
N GLY A 157 -4.66 -11.78 1.22
CA GLY A 157 -3.40 -12.31 1.77
C GLY A 157 -2.17 -11.53 1.30
N GLY A 158 -2.21 -11.09 0.04
CA GLY A 158 -1.11 -10.43 -0.62
C GLY A 158 -0.69 -11.22 -1.85
N ALA A 159 0.59 -11.21 -2.19
CA ALA A 159 1.14 -11.87 -3.35
C ALA A 159 2.42 -12.59 -2.95
N ASP A 160 2.58 -13.83 -3.43
CA ASP A 160 3.74 -14.65 -3.10
C ASP A 160 4.25 -15.37 -4.35
N PHE A 161 5.43 -14.96 -4.82
CA PHE A 161 6.11 -15.56 -5.97
C PHE A 161 7.07 -16.69 -5.60
N THR A 162 7.27 -16.97 -4.31
CA THR A 162 8.16 -18.02 -3.83
C THR A 162 7.46 -19.35 -3.62
N VAL A 163 6.14 -19.32 -3.45
CA VAL A 163 5.34 -20.53 -3.24
C VAL A 163 5.07 -21.20 -4.58
N SER A 164 5.56 -22.42 -4.71
CA SER A 164 5.07 -23.35 -5.71
C SER A 164 3.80 -23.99 -5.15
N PRO A 165 2.64 -23.81 -5.80
CA PRO A 165 1.42 -24.42 -5.33
C PRO A 165 1.54 -25.95 -5.29
N GLY A 166 1.09 -26.55 -4.17
CA GLY A 166 1.35 -27.93 -3.79
C GLY A 166 0.89 -28.98 -4.80
N GLY A 167 1.77 -29.35 -5.73
CA GLY A 167 1.52 -30.43 -6.71
C GLY A 167 1.63 -30.01 -8.18
N GLY A 168 1.90 -28.74 -8.49
CA GLY A 168 2.00 -28.28 -9.87
C GLY A 168 3.16 -27.30 -10.06
N LEU A 169 4.32 -27.86 -10.42
CA LEU A 169 5.58 -27.25 -10.89
C LEU A 169 6.08 -25.98 -10.14
N PRO A 170 7.36 -25.94 -9.72
CA PRO A 170 7.95 -24.71 -9.18
C PRO A 170 7.76 -23.56 -10.16
N ALA A 171 7.58 -22.34 -9.63
CA ALA A 171 7.73 -21.12 -10.44
C ALA A 171 9.00 -21.29 -11.28
N PRO A 172 8.99 -20.92 -12.58
CA PRO A 172 10.10 -21.22 -13.47
C PRO A 172 11.42 -20.78 -12.83
N ALA A 173 12.36 -21.72 -12.65
CA ALA A 173 13.66 -21.43 -12.03
C ALA A 173 14.46 -20.39 -12.85
N SER A 174 14.07 -20.19 -14.12
CA SER A 174 14.53 -19.13 -15.00
C SER A 174 13.43 -18.66 -15.93
N ASN A 175 13.37 -17.36 -16.21
CA ASN A 175 12.51 -16.76 -17.22
C ASN A 175 13.28 -15.65 -17.99
N THR A 176 12.80 -15.28 -19.18
CA THR A 176 13.36 -14.14 -19.94
C THR A 176 12.89 -12.78 -19.41
N LEU A 177 11.76 -12.77 -18.70
CA LEU A 177 11.02 -11.59 -18.29
C LEU A 177 10.39 -11.82 -16.92
N SER A 178 10.22 -10.77 -16.13
CA SER A 178 9.70 -10.82 -14.77
C SER A 178 8.25 -11.28 -14.69
N ASP A 179 7.96 -12.15 -13.73
CA ASP A 179 6.59 -12.42 -13.34
C ASP A 179 6.01 -11.21 -12.58
N THR A 180 4.73 -10.90 -12.80
CA THR A 180 4.12 -9.68 -12.25
C THR A 180 2.77 -9.95 -11.57
N ALA A 181 2.55 -9.35 -10.41
CA ALA A 181 1.25 -9.25 -9.76
C ALA A 181 0.74 -7.83 -9.92
N LEU A 182 -0.32 -7.64 -10.70
CA LEU A 182 -0.87 -6.34 -11.04
C LEU A 182 -2.23 -6.12 -10.36
N ILE A 183 -2.28 -5.17 -9.42
CA ILE A 183 -3.49 -4.80 -8.69
C ILE A 183 -3.91 -3.41 -9.18
N GLN A 184 -4.95 -3.35 -9.99
CA GLN A 184 -5.48 -2.14 -10.61
C GLN A 184 -6.86 -1.82 -10.04
N LEU A 185 -6.95 -0.69 -9.34
CA LEU A 185 -8.17 -0.25 -8.68
C LEU A 185 -8.57 1.14 -9.20
N GLY A 186 -9.76 1.21 -9.76
CA GLY A 186 -10.32 2.46 -10.23
C GLY A 186 -10.87 3.33 -9.10
N ILE A 187 -11.62 4.36 -9.48
CA ILE A 187 -12.12 5.36 -8.53
C ILE A 187 -13.34 4.80 -7.81
N PRO A 188 -13.27 4.52 -6.49
CA PRO A 188 -14.45 4.06 -5.78
C PRO A 188 -15.51 5.17 -5.74
N ALA A 189 -16.78 4.78 -5.65
CA ALA A 189 -17.89 5.74 -5.58
C ALA A 189 -17.78 6.72 -4.40
N TYR A 190 -17.10 6.33 -3.31
CA TYR A 190 -16.97 7.14 -2.10
C TYR A 190 -15.60 6.99 -1.45
N LEU A 191 -15.19 8.02 -0.71
CA LEU A 191 -14.14 8.00 0.33
C LEU A 191 -12.71 7.60 -0.07
N GLY A 192 -12.44 7.11 -1.29
CA GLY A 192 -11.13 6.57 -1.68
C GLY A 192 -10.93 5.11 -1.25
N THR A 193 -9.81 4.52 -1.63
CA THR A 193 -9.52 3.08 -1.44
C THR A 193 -8.62 2.85 -0.23
N SER A 194 -8.84 1.75 0.50
CA SER A 194 -7.91 1.25 1.53
C SER A 194 -7.51 -0.18 1.21
N ILE A 195 -6.23 -0.48 1.30
CA ILE A 195 -5.66 -1.80 0.99
C ILE A 195 -5.00 -2.36 2.24
N PHE A 196 -5.34 -3.60 2.58
CA PHE A 196 -4.79 -4.33 3.72
C PHE A 196 -4.31 -5.69 3.22
N VAL A 197 -3.00 -5.93 3.33
CA VAL A 197 -2.41 -7.21 2.97
C VAL A 197 -1.66 -7.81 4.14
N ASN A 198 -1.48 -9.12 4.11
CA ASN A 198 -0.54 -9.76 5.01
C ASN A 198 0.88 -9.49 4.51
N LYS A 199 1.26 -10.08 3.37
CA LYS A 199 2.63 -9.99 2.87
C LYS A 199 2.69 -9.89 1.35
N PHE A 200 3.64 -9.10 0.87
CA PHE A 200 4.11 -9.20 -0.51
C PHE A 200 5.49 -9.84 -0.54
N VAL A 201 5.66 -10.85 -1.39
CA VAL A 201 6.94 -11.54 -1.58
C VAL A 201 7.27 -11.53 -3.07
N THR A 202 8.33 -10.81 -3.41
CA THR A 202 8.96 -10.81 -4.73
C THR A 202 10.27 -11.56 -4.68
N ASP A 203 10.64 -12.20 -5.79
CA ASP A 203 11.84 -13.03 -5.88
C ASP A 203 12.73 -12.58 -7.06
N THR A 204 14.00 -12.99 -7.01
CA THR A 204 14.94 -12.85 -8.13
C THR A 204 15.25 -14.23 -8.69
N LYS A 205 15.03 -14.38 -9.99
CA LYS A 205 15.29 -15.60 -10.76
C LYS A 205 16.48 -15.41 -11.68
N ALA A 206 17.09 -16.51 -12.09
CA ALA A 206 18.10 -16.47 -13.13
C ALA A 206 17.44 -16.10 -14.47
N GLY A 207 18.05 -15.17 -15.20
CA GLY A 207 17.69 -14.90 -16.58
C GLY A 207 18.12 -16.05 -17.50
N THR A 208 17.50 -16.13 -18.68
CA THR A 208 17.90 -17.12 -19.70
C THR A 208 19.23 -16.79 -20.38
N THR A 209 19.75 -15.58 -20.20
CA THR A 209 21.11 -15.18 -20.59
C THR A 209 22.06 -15.34 -19.40
N THR A 210 23.22 -15.95 -19.64
CA THR A 210 24.22 -16.23 -18.60
C THR A 210 24.58 -14.96 -17.82
N GLY A 211 24.35 -14.96 -16.50
CA GLY A 211 24.65 -13.85 -15.61
C GLY A 211 23.58 -12.75 -15.54
N SER A 212 22.48 -12.86 -16.28
CA SER A 212 21.32 -11.97 -16.11
C SER A 212 20.47 -12.44 -14.95
N LEU A 213 19.93 -11.51 -14.17
CA LEU A 213 18.95 -11.74 -13.14
C LEU A 213 17.64 -11.05 -13.55
N VAL A 214 16.52 -11.71 -13.28
CA VAL A 214 15.18 -11.20 -13.54
C VAL A 214 14.44 -11.10 -12.21
N GLN A 215 13.81 -9.96 -11.95
CA GLN A 215 13.14 -9.72 -10.66
C GLN A 215 11.63 -9.65 -10.81
N ASP A 216 10.92 -10.48 -10.08
CA ASP A 216 9.47 -10.46 -10.05
C ASP A 216 8.94 -9.16 -9.41
N ALA A 217 7.74 -8.76 -9.79
CA ALA A 217 7.18 -7.47 -9.39
C ALA A 217 5.77 -7.60 -8.82
N VAL A 218 5.49 -6.83 -7.77
CA VAL A 218 4.12 -6.54 -7.31
C VAL A 218 3.84 -5.07 -7.57
N GLN A 219 2.80 -4.78 -8.33
CA GLN A 219 2.42 -3.43 -8.72
C GLN A 219 1.00 -3.15 -8.26
N VAL A 220 0.85 -2.19 -7.35
CA VAL A 220 -0.44 -1.71 -6.86
C VAL A 220 -0.68 -0.33 -7.43
N GLU A 221 -1.68 -0.20 -8.30
CA GLU A 221 -2.06 1.06 -8.94
C GLU A 221 -3.49 1.44 -8.56
N VAL A 222 -3.62 2.58 -7.90
CA VAL A 222 -4.91 3.11 -7.44
C VAL A 222 -5.19 4.44 -8.14
N ILE A 223 -6.30 4.52 -8.85
CA ILE A 223 -6.77 5.79 -9.41
C ILE A 223 -7.45 6.61 -8.32
N GLY A 224 -6.97 7.85 -8.15
CA GLY A 224 -7.47 8.77 -7.14
C GLY A 224 -6.88 8.49 -5.76
N ARG A 225 -7.69 8.63 -4.71
CA ARG A 225 -7.20 8.66 -3.34
C ARG A 225 -7.00 7.25 -2.76
N LEU A 226 -5.78 6.95 -2.33
CA LEU A 226 -5.45 5.83 -1.46
C LEU A 226 -5.45 6.31 0.00
N ASN A 227 -6.47 5.94 0.77
CA ASN A 227 -6.56 6.34 2.18
C ASN A 227 -5.50 5.68 3.04
N ALA A 228 -5.32 4.38 2.85
CA ALA A 228 -4.40 3.57 3.62
C ALA A 228 -3.89 2.41 2.77
N PHE A 229 -2.59 2.18 2.82
CA PHE A 229 -1.97 0.92 2.43
C PHE A 229 -1.30 0.34 3.67
N GLN A 230 -1.68 -0.88 4.04
CA GLN A 230 -1.13 -1.57 5.19
C GLN A 230 -0.67 -2.97 4.81
N ALA A 231 0.56 -3.31 5.20
CA ALA A 231 1.11 -4.65 5.09
C ALA A 231 1.73 -5.07 6.43
N GLN A 232 1.74 -6.37 6.72
CA GLN A 232 2.54 -6.89 7.82
C GLN A 232 4.01 -6.87 7.45
N GLU A 233 4.35 -7.26 6.22
CA GLU A 233 5.72 -7.31 5.74
C GLU A 233 5.77 -7.13 4.21
N ILE A 234 6.88 -6.57 3.71
CA ILE A 234 7.20 -6.58 2.28
C ILE A 234 8.59 -7.20 2.13
N GLY A 235 8.63 -8.35 1.45
CA GLY A 235 9.83 -9.09 1.13
C GLY A 235 10.20 -8.97 -0.34
N GLY A 236 11.46 -8.64 -0.58
CA GLY A 236 12.07 -8.67 -1.90
C GLY A 236 13.55 -8.99 -1.78
N THR A 237 14.10 -9.68 -2.76
CA THR A 237 15.52 -10.00 -2.87
C THR A 237 16.33 -8.73 -3.14
N SER A 238 17.34 -8.47 -2.31
CA SER A 238 18.17 -7.25 -2.38
C SER A 238 19.28 -7.28 -3.44
N SER A 239 19.40 -8.36 -4.22
CA SER A 239 20.43 -8.52 -5.26
C SER A 239 20.18 -7.66 -6.50
N GLN A 240 18.96 -7.17 -6.67
CA GLN A 240 18.57 -6.13 -7.61
C GLN A 240 17.62 -5.20 -6.85
N PRO A 241 18.07 -4.03 -6.36
CA PRO A 241 17.17 -3.09 -5.72
C PRO A 241 16.13 -2.62 -6.73
N SER A 242 14.90 -2.51 -6.28
CA SER A 242 13.76 -2.00 -7.00
C SER A 242 14.15 -0.60 -7.40
N THR A 243 13.90 -0.27 -8.65
CA THR A 243 14.05 1.12 -9.07
C THR A 243 13.04 2.03 -8.37
N GLY A 244 12.11 1.44 -7.59
CA GLY A 244 10.99 2.15 -6.97
C GLY A 244 9.89 2.47 -7.98
N PHE A 245 10.09 2.13 -9.25
CA PHE A 245 9.21 2.42 -10.37
C PHE A 245 8.52 1.17 -10.91
N ILE A 246 7.39 1.38 -11.59
CA ILE A 246 6.61 0.30 -12.19
C ILE A 246 7.48 -0.43 -13.22
N GLY A 247 7.45 -1.77 -13.19
CA GLY A 247 8.27 -2.62 -14.05
C GLY A 247 9.73 -2.80 -13.61
N GLY A 248 10.19 -2.09 -12.58
CA GLY A 248 11.57 -2.16 -12.08
C GLY A 248 11.88 -3.29 -11.09
N GLY A 249 10.99 -4.27 -10.95
CA GLY A 249 11.08 -5.33 -9.93
C GLY A 249 10.72 -4.86 -8.51
N GLY A 250 10.44 -5.81 -7.62
CA GLY A 250 10.04 -5.50 -6.24
C GLY A 250 8.58 -5.09 -6.09
N THR A 251 8.23 -4.49 -4.95
CA THR A 251 6.85 -4.07 -4.66
C THR A 251 6.70 -2.57 -4.82
N VAL A 252 5.78 -2.12 -5.66
CA VAL A 252 5.51 -0.69 -5.88
C VAL A 252 4.03 -0.39 -5.64
N VAL A 253 3.76 0.62 -4.81
CA VAL A 253 2.42 1.16 -4.55
C VAL A 253 2.33 2.58 -5.10
N LYS A 254 1.45 2.77 -6.08
CA LYS A 254 1.24 4.03 -6.77
C LYS A 254 -0.20 4.51 -6.64
N SER A 255 -0.36 5.81 -6.39
CA SER A 255 -1.63 6.52 -6.47
C SER A 255 -1.52 7.68 -7.46
N SER A 256 -2.30 7.62 -8.54
CA SER A 256 -2.28 8.55 -9.69
C SER A 256 -3.67 8.85 -10.24
N GLY A 257 -3.77 9.76 -11.22
CA GLY A 257 -4.94 9.89 -12.12
C GLY A 257 -4.81 9.10 -13.43
N GLU A 258 -3.77 8.28 -13.54
CA GLU A 258 -3.31 7.61 -14.75
C GLU A 258 -3.13 6.11 -14.42
N TYR A 259 -3.41 5.21 -15.38
CA TYR A 259 -3.02 3.79 -15.33
C TYR A 259 -1.78 3.60 -16.20
N LEU A 260 -0.72 2.96 -15.69
CA LEU A 260 0.46 2.53 -16.46
C LEU A 260 1.07 3.63 -17.37
N GLY A 261 0.99 4.90 -16.95
CA GLY A 261 1.50 6.04 -17.73
C GLY A 261 0.59 6.51 -18.88
N GLN A 262 -0.59 5.91 -19.05
CA GLN A 262 -1.65 6.45 -19.90
C GLN A 262 -2.63 7.26 -19.06
N ALA A 263 -2.80 8.53 -19.44
CA ALA A 263 -3.73 9.42 -18.76
C ALA A 263 -5.18 8.95 -18.94
N VAL A 264 -5.72 8.27 -17.92
CA VAL A 264 -7.12 7.80 -17.93
C VAL A 264 -8.05 8.97 -17.65
N GLN A 265 -7.69 9.87 -16.73
CA GLN A 265 -8.44 11.11 -16.45
C GLN A 265 -7.50 12.25 -16.00
N THR A 266 -7.38 13.28 -16.84
CA THR A 266 -6.41 14.39 -16.67
C THR A 266 -6.68 15.34 -15.49
N SER A 267 -7.81 15.20 -14.77
CA SER A 267 -8.13 16.05 -13.61
C SER A 267 -8.02 15.36 -12.25
N ILE A 268 -7.80 14.04 -12.22
CA ILE A 268 -7.69 13.30 -10.97
C ILE A 268 -6.24 13.29 -10.53
N VAL A 269 -5.99 13.69 -9.29
CA VAL A 269 -4.66 13.65 -8.71
C VAL A 269 -4.64 12.64 -7.56
N GLY A 270 -3.71 11.69 -7.62
CA GLY A 270 -3.58 10.64 -6.63
C GLY A 270 -2.92 11.15 -5.35
N ALA A 271 -3.52 10.84 -4.20
CA ALA A 271 -3.01 11.21 -2.89
C ALA A 271 -3.01 9.98 -1.97
N ILE A 272 -1.98 9.86 -1.14
CA ILE A 272 -1.86 8.77 -0.17
C ILE A 272 -2.01 9.31 1.25
N GLY A 273 -2.99 8.77 1.98
CA GLY A 273 -3.20 9.11 3.38
C GLY A 273 -2.15 8.48 4.29
N GLU A 274 -2.04 7.17 4.28
CA GLU A 274 -1.14 6.43 5.18
C GLU A 274 -0.56 5.22 4.45
N VAL A 275 0.76 5.06 4.54
CA VAL A 275 1.47 3.83 4.21
C VAL A 275 2.06 3.28 5.49
N MET A 276 1.77 2.03 5.79
CA MET A 276 2.20 1.39 7.01
C MET A 276 2.66 -0.05 6.74
N ILE A 277 3.94 -0.29 6.94
CA ILE A 277 4.51 -1.63 6.98
C ILE A 277 4.84 -1.93 8.43
N LYS A 278 4.18 -2.92 9.03
CA LYS A 278 4.34 -3.20 10.46
C LYS A 278 5.70 -3.84 10.79
N GLY A 279 6.17 -4.74 9.92
CA GLY A 279 7.46 -5.41 10.01
C GLY A 279 8.45 -4.86 9.01
N ASN A 280 9.31 -5.74 8.49
CA ASN A 280 10.37 -5.39 7.56
C ASN A 280 9.81 -4.98 6.19
N ALA A 281 10.51 -4.06 5.54
CA ALA A 281 10.27 -3.69 4.16
C ALA A 281 11.60 -3.79 3.40
N THR A 282 11.62 -4.64 2.39
CA THR A 282 12.75 -4.76 1.46
C THR A 282 12.21 -4.54 0.06
N ASN A 283 12.91 -3.76 -0.75
CA ASN A 283 12.58 -3.61 -2.16
C ASN A 283 11.20 -3.00 -2.43
N PHE A 284 10.92 -1.87 -1.75
CA PHE A 284 9.58 -1.28 -1.70
C PHE A 284 9.57 0.16 -2.20
N GLY A 285 8.75 0.44 -3.20
CA GLY A 285 8.45 1.77 -3.72
C GLY A 285 7.06 2.27 -3.32
N VAL A 286 6.96 3.53 -2.91
CA VAL A 286 5.68 4.24 -2.76
C VAL A 286 5.70 5.55 -3.54
N GLN A 287 4.66 5.78 -4.34
CA GLN A 287 4.58 6.94 -5.21
C GLN A 287 3.20 7.61 -5.15
N SER A 288 3.18 8.93 -4.99
CA SER A 288 1.97 9.73 -5.04
C SER A 288 2.09 10.87 -6.04
N GLY A 289 1.06 10.99 -6.89
CA GLY A 289 0.91 12.14 -7.80
C GLY A 289 0.70 13.48 -7.08
N THR A 290 0.50 13.48 -5.75
CA THR A 290 0.49 14.67 -4.90
C THR A 290 1.27 14.45 -3.60
N SER A 291 0.60 13.96 -2.57
CA SER A 291 1.11 13.97 -1.20
C SER A 291 0.96 12.61 -0.53
N ILE A 292 1.92 12.31 0.33
CA ILE A 292 1.86 11.20 1.27
C ILE A 292 1.75 11.80 2.66
N ARG A 293 0.63 11.59 3.36
CA ARG A 293 0.47 12.17 4.70
C ARG A 293 1.30 11.43 5.75
N ARG A 294 1.43 10.10 5.66
CA ARG A 294 2.31 9.30 6.55
C ARG A 294 2.94 8.13 5.81
N LEU A 295 4.25 7.94 6.00
CA LEU A 295 5.00 6.76 5.61
C LEU A 295 5.66 6.18 6.86
N ASN A 296 5.19 5.01 7.31
CA ASN A 296 5.67 4.35 8.52
C ASN A 296 6.15 2.94 8.16
N ILE A 297 7.40 2.61 8.49
CA ILE A 297 7.93 1.26 8.40
C ILE A 297 8.46 0.87 9.78
N GLY A 298 7.88 -0.17 10.38
CA GLY A 298 8.18 -0.58 11.75
C GLY A 298 9.45 -1.40 11.90
N GLY A 299 9.75 -2.26 10.92
CA GLY A 299 10.93 -3.14 10.93
C GLY A 299 12.16 -2.53 10.27
N GLU A 300 13.04 -3.42 9.81
CA GLU A 300 14.22 -3.07 9.03
C GLU A 300 13.82 -2.59 7.63
N THR A 301 14.59 -1.65 7.11
CA THR A 301 14.43 -1.15 5.75
C THR A 301 15.64 -1.47 4.91
N ARG A 302 15.41 -1.75 3.62
CA ARG A 302 16.46 -1.85 2.61
C ARG A 302 15.88 -1.62 1.23
N SER A 303 16.51 -0.75 0.46
CA SER A 303 16.10 -0.42 -0.92
C SER A 303 14.65 0.09 -0.95
N ILE A 304 14.40 1.15 -0.18
CA ILE A 304 13.09 1.81 -0.10
C ILE A 304 13.11 3.05 -0.97
N PHE A 305 12.06 3.23 -1.77
CA PHE A 305 11.86 4.44 -2.56
C PHE A 305 10.54 5.12 -2.19
N ALA A 306 10.57 6.42 -1.93
CA ALA A 306 9.37 7.21 -1.69
C ALA A 306 9.37 8.49 -2.52
N LEU A 307 8.30 8.70 -3.30
CA LEU A 307 8.14 9.86 -4.17
C LEU A 307 6.77 10.52 -3.95
N ALA A 308 6.76 11.83 -3.72
CA ALA A 308 5.54 12.62 -3.68
C ALA A 308 5.74 14.02 -4.27
N THR A 309 5.04 14.33 -5.35
CA THR A 309 5.23 15.57 -6.14
C THR A 309 4.89 16.86 -5.39
N SER A 310 4.08 16.79 -4.33
CA SER A 310 3.63 17.93 -3.52
C SER A 310 4.09 17.87 -2.06
N GLY A 311 4.42 16.69 -1.52
CA GLY A 311 4.98 16.60 -0.17
C GLY A 311 4.78 15.26 0.54
N ILE A 312 5.70 14.92 1.44
CA ILE A 312 5.53 13.85 2.44
C ILE A 312 5.44 14.50 3.81
N ARG A 313 4.31 14.43 4.50
CA ARG A 313 4.19 15.14 5.78
C ARG A 313 5.02 14.49 6.90
N TYR A 314 4.93 13.17 7.04
CA TYR A 314 5.62 12.41 8.10
C TYR A 314 6.23 11.13 7.53
N GLY A 315 7.53 10.93 7.74
CA GLY A 315 8.24 9.66 7.53
C GLY A 315 8.79 9.14 8.85
N GLN A 316 8.56 7.86 9.16
CA GLN A 316 9.05 7.24 10.39
C GLN A 316 9.55 5.81 10.13
N PHE A 317 10.77 5.53 10.57
CA PHE A 317 11.48 4.28 10.36
C PHE A 317 11.89 3.66 11.70
N GLY A 318 11.38 2.46 11.96
CA GLY A 318 11.39 1.84 13.27
C GLY A 318 12.69 1.18 13.68
N LEU A 319 13.40 0.52 12.77
CA LEU A 319 14.71 -0.08 13.06
C LEU A 319 15.89 0.63 12.34
N GLY A 320 15.63 1.75 11.68
CA GLY A 320 16.62 2.51 10.93
C GLY A 320 16.18 2.79 9.50
N MET A 321 16.83 3.76 8.88
CA MET A 321 16.75 4.02 7.44
C MET A 321 18.00 3.45 6.79
N ASP A 322 17.94 2.22 6.28
CA ASP A 322 19.07 1.67 5.54
C ASP A 322 18.67 1.62 4.06
N ASP A 323 19.47 2.23 3.18
CA ASP A 323 19.22 2.30 1.73
C ASP A 323 17.80 2.83 1.41
N VAL A 324 17.49 4.02 1.92
CA VAL A 324 16.20 4.69 1.73
C VAL A 324 16.36 5.94 0.90
N THR A 325 15.64 6.02 -0.21
CA THR A 325 15.60 7.17 -1.11
C THR A 325 14.24 7.87 -1.02
N ILE A 326 14.23 9.17 -0.71
CA ILE A 326 13.01 9.99 -0.58
C ILE A 326 13.12 11.24 -1.42
N HIS A 327 12.24 11.39 -2.41
CA HIS A 327 12.11 12.61 -3.21
C HIS A 327 10.75 13.25 -2.98
N THR A 328 10.75 14.52 -2.59
CA THR A 328 9.50 15.22 -2.36
C THR A 328 9.61 16.73 -2.40
N HIS A 329 8.48 17.40 -2.60
CA HIS A 329 8.46 18.86 -2.63
C HIS A 329 8.68 19.47 -1.24
N THR A 330 8.02 18.92 -0.23
CA THR A 330 8.12 19.35 1.17
C THR A 330 8.12 18.14 2.09
N MET A 331 8.85 18.22 3.21
CA MET A 331 8.76 17.22 4.25
C MET A 331 8.72 17.85 5.62
N SER A 332 7.68 17.59 6.42
CA SER A 332 7.57 18.22 7.74
C SER A 332 8.43 17.53 8.79
N ARG A 333 8.50 16.19 8.75
CA ARG A 333 9.25 15.40 9.73
C ARG A 333 9.67 14.05 9.17
N LEU A 334 10.94 13.73 9.37
CA LEU A 334 11.57 12.46 9.03
C LEU A 334 12.29 11.93 10.28
N GLU A 335 11.98 10.71 10.68
CA GLU A 335 12.56 10.10 11.88
C GLU A 335 13.02 8.66 11.65
N ALA A 336 14.20 8.34 12.18
CA ALA A 336 14.73 6.98 12.24
C ALA A 336 15.15 6.64 13.68
N ASN A 337 14.66 5.53 14.24
CA ASN A 337 14.99 5.17 15.62
C ASN A 337 16.47 4.83 15.81
N ARG A 338 17.09 4.05 14.92
CA ARG A 338 18.48 3.61 15.04
C ARG A 338 19.48 4.55 14.38
N GLY A 339 19.21 5.00 13.16
CA GLY A 339 20.20 5.69 12.33
C GLY A 339 19.79 5.73 10.87
N ALA A 340 20.65 6.29 10.02
CA ALA A 340 20.53 6.25 8.58
C ALA A 340 21.84 5.75 7.95
N ILE A 341 21.75 4.82 7.00
CA ILE A 341 22.90 4.24 6.29
C ILE A 341 22.59 4.23 4.80
N GLY A 342 23.49 4.73 3.94
CA GLY A 342 23.30 4.65 2.49
C GLY A 342 22.03 5.34 1.99
N SER A 343 21.51 6.33 2.72
CA SER A 343 20.17 6.88 2.48
C SER A 343 20.22 8.26 1.81
N GLU A 344 19.30 8.51 0.89
CA GLU A 344 19.18 9.77 0.17
C GLU A 344 17.82 10.42 0.44
N VAL A 345 17.84 11.71 0.79
CA VAL A 345 16.63 12.52 0.97
C VAL A 345 16.79 13.81 0.21
N LYS A 346 15.96 14.02 -0.82
CA LYS A 346 15.95 15.25 -1.63
C LYS A 346 14.61 15.95 -1.48
N VAL A 347 14.65 17.15 -0.91
CA VAL A 347 13.45 17.98 -0.72
C VAL A 347 13.54 19.27 -1.52
N THR A 348 12.55 19.55 -2.38
CA THR A 348 12.58 20.75 -3.24
C THR A 348 12.58 22.04 -2.42
N ARG A 349 11.79 22.10 -1.34
CA ARG A 349 11.63 23.30 -0.50
C ARG A 349 12.24 23.14 0.87
N GLN A 350 11.55 22.45 1.78
CA GLN A 350 11.92 22.42 3.19
C GLN A 350 11.81 21.01 3.77
N LEU A 351 12.89 20.57 4.43
CA LEU A 351 12.90 19.46 5.37
C LEU A 351 12.77 20.02 6.80
N GLY A 352 11.53 20.10 7.28
CA GLY A 352 11.21 20.73 8.56
C GLY A 352 11.96 20.11 9.73
N TYR A 353 12.07 18.79 9.79
CA TYR A 353 12.75 18.11 10.89
C TYR A 353 13.30 16.76 10.47
N PHE A 354 14.56 16.52 10.78
CA PHE A 354 15.24 15.24 10.63
C PHE A 354 15.75 14.79 11.99
N ARG A 355 15.41 13.57 12.42
CA ARG A 355 15.89 13.04 13.68
C ARG A 355 16.26 11.58 13.61
N THR A 356 17.48 11.27 14.06
CA THR A 356 17.96 9.90 14.20
C THR A 356 18.33 9.62 15.65
N GLY A 357 18.12 8.38 16.11
CA GLY A 357 18.60 7.97 17.42
C GLY A 357 20.07 7.54 17.48
N GLY A 358 20.71 7.35 16.33
CA GLY A 358 22.11 6.95 16.22
C GLY A 358 22.74 7.46 14.93
N ASP A 359 23.67 6.70 14.38
CA ASP A 359 24.62 7.19 13.37
C ASP A 359 23.95 7.49 12.03
N VAL A 360 24.56 8.44 11.32
CA VAL A 360 24.24 8.77 9.93
C VAL A 360 25.50 8.48 9.12
N ILE A 361 25.45 7.45 8.27
CA ILE A 361 26.60 6.92 7.55
C ILE A 361 26.29 6.92 6.06
N ASP A 362 27.21 7.38 5.21
CA ASP A 362 27.07 7.33 3.74
C ASP A 362 25.71 7.86 3.26
N SER A 363 25.23 8.94 3.87
CA SER A 363 23.87 9.44 3.66
C SER A 363 23.87 10.89 3.21
N THR A 364 22.94 11.22 2.31
CA THR A 364 22.83 12.53 1.68
C THR A 364 21.45 13.13 1.93
N ILE A 365 21.39 14.22 2.68
CA ILE A 365 20.16 14.87 3.13
C ILE A 365 20.13 16.31 2.60
N LEU A 366 19.29 16.55 1.60
CA LEU A 366 19.27 17.79 0.83
C LEU A 366 17.90 18.48 0.90
N SER A 367 17.91 19.80 1.03
CA SER A 367 16.73 20.65 0.98
C SER A 367 17.00 21.86 0.08
N GLY A 368 15.97 22.40 -0.57
CA GLY A 368 16.12 23.59 -1.41
C GLY A 368 16.79 23.27 -2.74
N LEU A 369 16.23 22.33 -3.47
CA LEU A 369 16.75 21.82 -4.75
C LEU A 369 15.72 21.96 -5.86
N GLN A 370 16.16 22.17 -7.10
CA GLN A 370 15.29 22.18 -8.27
C GLN A 370 15.00 20.76 -8.80
N GLN A 371 14.01 20.09 -8.22
CA GLN A 371 13.58 18.76 -8.68
C GLN A 371 12.42 18.84 -9.67
N ASN A 372 12.47 18.04 -10.74
CA ASN A 372 11.32 17.84 -11.63
C ASN A 372 10.53 16.59 -11.21
N LEU A 373 9.91 16.68 -10.03
CA LEU A 373 9.19 15.56 -9.41
C LEU A 373 8.05 15.01 -10.28
N THR A 374 7.42 15.86 -11.10
CA THR A 374 6.38 15.42 -12.05
C THR A 374 6.97 14.56 -13.15
N SER A 375 8.16 14.92 -13.65
CA SER A 375 8.87 14.11 -14.64
C SER A 375 9.35 12.81 -14.03
N GLU A 376 9.96 12.82 -12.84
CA GLU A 376 10.35 11.61 -12.12
C GLU A 376 9.16 10.68 -11.90
N PHE A 377 8.02 11.22 -11.48
CA PHE A 377 6.78 10.46 -11.28
C PHE A 377 6.24 9.82 -12.57
N ARG A 378 6.35 10.51 -13.71
CA ARG A 378 5.81 10.06 -14.99
C ARG A 378 6.76 9.18 -15.80
N GLN A 379 8.02 9.60 -15.90
CA GLN A 379 9.05 8.96 -16.71
C GLN A 379 9.70 7.79 -15.99
N GLN A 380 9.44 7.62 -14.69
CA GLN A 380 9.93 6.47 -13.93
C GLN A 380 11.45 6.29 -14.03
N SER A 381 12.15 7.42 -14.11
CA SER A 381 13.59 7.50 -14.26
C SER A 381 14.23 7.97 -12.97
N VAL A 382 15.44 7.47 -12.71
CA VAL A 382 16.31 7.97 -11.64
C VAL A 382 16.54 9.46 -11.90
N PRO A 383 16.31 10.36 -10.93
CA PRO A 383 16.59 11.76 -11.13
C PRO A 383 18.06 11.99 -11.43
N ALA A 384 18.32 13.08 -12.15
CA ALA A 384 19.68 13.54 -12.38
C ALA A 384 20.43 13.69 -11.04
N THR A 385 21.64 13.14 -10.98
CA THR A 385 22.52 13.22 -9.82
C THR A 385 22.89 14.65 -9.46
N ASP A 386 22.89 15.56 -10.44
CA ASP A 386 23.11 16.98 -10.27
C ASP A 386 21.77 17.73 -10.29
N THR A 387 21.19 17.92 -9.12
CA THR A 387 20.01 18.78 -8.96
C THR A 387 20.47 20.15 -8.48
N PRO A 388 20.37 21.23 -9.29
CA PRO A 388 20.80 22.56 -8.89
C PRO A 388 20.10 23.02 -7.60
N ALA A 389 20.77 23.86 -6.83
CA ALA A 389 20.14 24.49 -5.67
C ALA A 389 19.00 25.43 -6.11
N ASP A 390 17.98 25.57 -5.27
CA ASP A 390 16.89 26.54 -5.45
C ASP A 390 16.79 27.48 -4.24
N LEU A 391 16.05 28.57 -4.42
CA LEU A 391 15.76 29.52 -3.36
C LEU A 391 14.88 28.91 -2.26
N GLY A 392 15.36 29.03 -1.03
CA GLY A 392 14.73 28.50 0.18
C GLY A 392 15.14 27.06 0.46
N GLY A 393 15.35 26.74 1.73
CA GLY A 393 15.91 25.47 2.13
C GLY A 393 16.13 25.52 3.63
N ALA A 394 15.51 24.62 4.37
CA ALA A 394 15.78 24.53 5.79
C ALA A 394 15.84 23.08 6.24
N ILE A 395 16.80 22.80 7.13
CA ILE A 395 16.96 21.51 7.80
C ILE A 395 17.12 21.78 9.30
N HIS A 396 16.27 21.17 10.11
CA HIS A 396 16.49 21.05 11.55
C HIS A 396 16.86 19.59 11.86
N ALA A 397 18.12 19.34 12.17
CA ALA A 397 18.68 18.00 12.35
C ALA A 397 19.00 17.70 13.82
N LEU A 398 18.43 16.63 14.37
CA LEU A 398 18.82 16.08 15.67
C LEU A 398 19.41 14.68 15.49
N ILE A 399 20.70 14.52 15.73
CA ILE A 399 21.44 13.29 15.46
C ILE A 399 21.97 12.71 16.78
N GLY A 400 21.44 11.54 17.13
CA GLY A 400 21.81 10.80 18.35
C GLY A 400 23.17 10.12 18.30
N GLY A 401 23.72 9.93 17.10
CA GLY A 401 25.03 9.30 16.89
C GLY A 401 26.05 10.23 16.24
N SER A 402 27.02 9.60 15.57
CA SER A 402 28.04 10.25 14.74
C SER A 402 27.54 10.44 13.31
N ILE A 403 28.19 11.35 12.60
CA ILE A 403 28.00 11.57 11.17
C ILE A 403 29.28 11.08 10.50
N VAL A 404 29.16 10.09 9.62
CA VAL A 404 30.29 9.52 8.89
C VAL A 404 29.99 9.56 7.41
N ASP A 405 30.89 10.14 6.63
CA ASP A 405 30.79 10.25 5.18
C ASP A 405 29.41 10.70 4.66
N SER A 406 28.83 11.69 5.32
CA SER A 406 27.45 12.11 5.09
C SER A 406 27.32 13.61 4.91
N VAL A 407 26.39 14.02 4.06
CA VAL A 407 26.21 15.43 3.65
C VAL A 407 24.80 15.90 4.00
N PHE A 408 24.73 17.07 4.62
CA PHE A 408 23.52 17.84 4.85
C PHE A 408 23.65 19.18 4.15
N ALA A 409 22.81 19.44 3.15
CA ALA A 409 22.87 20.69 2.41
C ALA A 409 21.49 21.35 2.23
N ALA A 410 21.44 22.66 2.41
CA ALA A 410 20.22 23.46 2.25
C ALA A 410 20.48 24.65 1.32
N SER A 411 19.83 24.66 0.15
CA SER A 411 20.03 25.66 -0.90
C SER A 411 21.50 25.88 -1.24
N PHE A 412 22.23 24.78 -1.42
CA PHE A 412 23.67 24.79 -1.61
C PHE A 412 24.04 23.91 -2.81
N GLU A 413 24.79 24.47 -3.75
CA GLU A 413 25.23 23.82 -4.97
C GLU A 413 26.73 23.48 -4.87
N PRO A 414 27.09 22.19 -4.94
CA PRO A 414 28.50 21.80 -4.99
C PRO A 414 29.10 22.16 -6.34
N PHE A 415 30.40 22.41 -6.39
CA PHE A 415 31.11 22.57 -7.66
C PHE A 415 31.90 21.31 -7.95
N ASN A 416 31.64 20.66 -9.09
CA ASN A 416 32.19 19.34 -9.46
C ASN A 416 32.00 18.27 -8.35
N GLY A 417 30.85 18.30 -7.67
CA GLY A 417 30.53 17.37 -6.57
C GLY A 417 31.17 17.71 -5.22
N GLU A 418 31.91 18.82 -5.11
CA GLU A 418 32.58 19.23 -3.87
C GLU A 418 31.81 20.36 -3.14
N TYR A 419 31.40 20.09 -1.89
CA TYR A 419 30.52 20.95 -1.09
C TYR A 419 31.20 22.11 -0.34
N ASP A 420 32.51 22.32 -0.51
CA ASP A 420 33.25 23.40 0.20
C ASP A 420 34.36 24.02 -0.66
N SER A 421 34.27 23.86 -1.98
CA SER A 421 35.26 24.45 -2.89
C SER A 421 35.02 25.96 -3.02
N ALA A 422 36.05 26.69 -3.50
CA ALA A 422 35.96 28.14 -3.72
C ALA A 422 34.88 28.55 -4.75
N TYR A 423 34.40 27.60 -5.54
CA TYR A 423 33.38 27.80 -6.57
C TYR A 423 32.02 27.20 -6.20
N ALA A 424 31.91 26.54 -5.04
CA ALA A 424 30.63 26.08 -4.53
C ALA A 424 29.75 27.28 -4.13
N MET A 425 28.44 27.16 -4.31
CA MET A 425 27.51 28.29 -4.19
C MET A 425 26.46 28.03 -3.12
N ALA A 426 26.41 28.91 -2.12
CA ALA A 426 25.29 28.98 -1.19
C ALA A 426 24.27 30.02 -1.68
N LEU A 427 23.04 29.59 -1.96
CA LEU A 427 21.95 30.50 -2.32
C LEU A 427 21.33 31.12 -1.06
N THR A 428 20.81 32.34 -1.22
CA THR A 428 20.19 33.09 -0.13
C THR A 428 18.97 32.35 0.44
N GLY A 429 18.88 32.24 1.76
CA GLY A 429 17.76 31.63 2.48
C GLY A 429 17.97 30.17 2.92
N GLY A 430 19.09 29.55 2.53
CA GLY A 430 19.49 28.25 3.07
C GLY A 430 19.85 28.32 4.56
N LYS A 431 19.20 27.48 5.38
CA LYS A 431 19.45 27.40 6.83
C LYS A 431 19.55 25.96 7.33
N ILE A 432 20.55 25.68 8.16
CA ILE A 432 20.66 24.42 8.88
C ILE A 432 20.84 24.70 10.37
N GLU A 433 19.98 24.10 11.19
CA GLU A 433 20.16 24.00 12.63
C GLU A 433 20.41 22.54 12.99
N ALA A 434 21.58 22.24 13.54
CA ALA A 434 21.99 20.88 13.83
C ALA A 434 22.38 20.71 15.31
N LYS A 435 21.93 19.62 15.91
CA LYS A 435 22.42 19.12 17.19
C LYS A 435 22.93 17.70 17.02
N VAL A 436 24.21 17.49 17.29
CA VAL A 436 24.88 16.20 17.10
C VAL A 436 25.47 15.73 18.44
N THR A 437 25.26 14.46 18.78
CA THR A 437 25.83 13.86 19.99
C THR A 437 27.24 13.35 19.73
N GLY A 438 27.46 12.66 18.60
CA GLY A 438 28.73 12.03 18.22
C GLY A 438 29.71 12.94 17.47
N THR A 439 30.68 12.30 16.82
CA THR A 439 31.69 12.97 15.99
C THR A 439 31.17 13.21 14.57
N ILE A 440 31.83 14.11 13.84
CA ILE A 440 31.64 14.29 12.40
C ILE A 440 32.95 13.89 11.74
N ASP A 441 32.89 12.88 10.86
CA ASP A 441 34.04 12.35 10.12
C ASP A 441 33.64 12.06 8.67
N ASN A 442 33.94 13.01 7.81
CA ASN A 442 33.78 12.96 6.36
C ASN A 442 35.16 12.86 5.68
N SER A 443 36.09 12.12 6.29
CA SER A 443 37.45 11.99 5.78
C SER A 443 37.58 11.18 4.49
N THR A 444 36.56 10.40 4.11
CA THR A 444 36.60 9.54 2.91
C THR A 444 35.73 10.01 1.75
N VAL A 445 34.82 10.96 1.98
CA VAL A 445 34.11 11.72 0.93
C VAL A 445 34.95 12.92 0.47
N THR A 446 34.55 13.54 -0.65
CA THR A 446 35.13 14.79 -1.18
C THR A 446 34.41 16.05 -0.68
N PRO A 447 34.56 16.44 0.60
CA PRO A 447 34.56 17.85 0.95
C PRO A 447 35.99 18.33 1.21
N ALA A 448 36.29 19.59 0.87
CA ALA A 448 37.57 20.23 1.18
C ALA A 448 37.91 20.20 2.69
N GLN A 449 36.93 19.91 3.55
CA GLN A 449 37.06 19.80 5.01
C GLN A 449 36.51 18.46 5.54
N PRO A 450 37.37 17.55 6.02
CA PRO A 450 36.96 16.21 6.45
C PRO A 450 36.13 16.17 7.74
N ASN A 451 36.00 17.27 8.49
CA ASN A 451 35.21 17.31 9.74
C ASN A 451 33.92 18.14 9.62
N LYS A 452 33.46 18.39 8.39
CA LYS A 452 32.29 19.22 8.09
C LYS A 452 31.26 18.39 7.35
N ALA A 453 30.01 18.46 7.79
CA ALA A 453 28.87 17.75 7.17
C ALA A 453 27.70 18.68 6.79
N PHE A 454 27.71 19.94 7.22
CA PHE A 454 26.59 20.86 7.04
C PHE A 454 26.96 22.02 6.11
N TYR A 455 26.15 22.25 5.07
CA TYR A 455 26.39 23.24 4.01
C TYR A 455 25.14 24.06 3.73
N ALA A 456 25.18 25.34 4.08
CA ALA A 456 24.12 26.31 3.82
C ALA A 456 24.68 27.73 3.98
N GLN A 457 23.90 28.74 3.61
CA GLN A 457 24.25 30.14 3.91
C GLN A 457 24.34 30.39 5.42
N ASN A 458 23.45 29.80 6.21
CA ASN A 458 23.43 29.90 7.67
C ASN A 458 23.47 28.51 8.30
N VAL A 459 24.53 28.19 9.04
CA VAL A 459 24.69 26.92 9.75
C VAL A 459 24.86 27.21 11.24
N GLU A 460 23.94 26.70 12.06
CA GLU A 460 24.04 26.69 13.51
C GLU A 460 24.23 25.25 13.98
N GLN A 461 25.44 24.92 14.42
CA GLN A 461 25.78 23.60 14.94
C GLN A 461 26.00 23.64 16.44
N SER A 462 25.34 22.74 17.16
CA SER A 462 25.51 22.54 18.60
C SER A 462 25.81 21.08 18.92
N ARG A 463 26.43 20.85 20.09
CA ARG A 463 26.63 19.50 20.64
C ARG A 463 25.74 19.29 21.86
N GLY A 464 25.29 18.06 22.05
CA GLY A 464 24.58 17.64 23.26
C GLY A 464 23.64 16.47 23.02
N PRO A 465 23.01 15.94 24.09
CA PRO A 465 22.20 14.74 23.99
C PRO A 465 20.98 14.93 23.10
N VAL A 466 20.70 13.94 22.26
CA VAL A 466 19.49 13.82 21.45
C VAL A 466 18.75 12.57 21.90
N THR A 467 17.48 12.72 22.28
CA THR A 467 16.63 11.57 22.58
C THR A 467 16.31 10.85 21.26
N PRO A 468 16.40 9.52 21.15
CA PRO A 468 15.90 8.79 19.98
C PRO A 468 14.39 9.00 19.77
N PRO A 469 13.90 9.01 18.52
CA PRO A 469 12.45 8.98 18.28
C PRO A 469 11.90 7.63 18.71
N ALA A 470 10.65 7.55 19.15
CA ALA A 470 10.02 6.26 19.44
C ALA A 470 9.97 5.43 18.14
N ALA A 471 10.24 4.13 18.22
CA ALA A 471 9.89 3.23 17.12
C ALA A 471 8.36 3.32 16.92
N PRO A 472 7.85 3.34 15.67
CA PRO A 472 6.43 3.20 15.45
C PRO A 472 6.00 1.89 16.12
N SER A 473 5.18 1.97 17.16
CA SER A 473 4.56 0.77 17.72
C SER A 473 3.74 0.14 16.60
N ILE A 474 3.92 -1.16 16.34
CA ILE A 474 2.97 -1.95 15.55
C ILE A 474 1.59 -1.58 16.08
N PRO A 475 0.71 -0.94 15.31
CA PRO A 475 -0.64 -0.72 15.81
C PRO A 475 -1.20 -2.10 16.07
N ALA A 476 -1.57 -2.37 17.33
CA ALA A 476 -2.38 -3.54 17.67
C ALA A 476 -3.45 -3.65 16.60
N ASP A 477 -3.62 -4.85 16.02
CA ASP A 477 -4.55 -5.10 14.92
C ASP A 477 -5.81 -4.30 15.19
N SER A 478 -5.95 -3.18 14.48
CA SER A 478 -7.01 -2.26 14.82
C SER A 478 -8.26 -3.00 14.41
N PRO A 479 -9.15 -3.37 15.36
CA PRO A 479 -10.45 -3.87 14.96
C PRO A 479 -11.02 -2.79 14.05
N ALA A 480 -11.46 -3.20 12.86
CA ALA A 480 -11.78 -2.29 11.77
C ALA A 480 -12.48 -1.04 12.29
N LYS A 481 -11.91 0.14 11.97
CA LYS A 481 -12.45 1.41 12.45
C LYS A 481 -13.92 1.48 12.07
N PHE A 482 -14.76 1.72 13.06
CA PHE A 482 -16.18 1.96 12.86
C PHE A 482 -16.36 3.12 11.88
N THR A 483 -16.82 2.86 10.67
CA THR A 483 -17.23 3.90 9.74
C THR A 483 -18.75 4.06 9.80
N LYS A 484 -19.26 5.29 9.71
CA LYS A 484 -20.70 5.49 9.59
C LYS A 484 -21.09 5.29 8.13
N ASN A 485 -22.14 4.52 7.88
CA ASN A 485 -22.77 4.49 6.56
C ASN A 485 -23.57 5.80 6.31
N PRO A 486 -24.09 6.03 5.09
CA PRO A 486 -24.90 7.22 4.77
C PRO A 486 -26.15 7.38 5.65
N SER A 487 -26.64 6.29 6.25
CA SER A 487 -27.75 6.31 7.22
C SER A 487 -27.32 6.66 8.64
N GLY A 488 -26.04 6.97 8.86
CA GLY A 488 -25.47 7.32 10.16
C GLY A 488 -25.13 6.13 11.07
N ASN A 489 -25.31 4.90 10.60
CA ASN A 489 -25.08 3.68 11.37
C ASN A 489 -23.61 3.30 11.36
N TYR A 490 -23.08 2.91 12.52
CA TYR A 490 -21.73 2.38 12.62
C TYR A 490 -21.63 1.02 11.91
N VAL A 491 -20.56 0.86 11.13
CA VAL A 491 -20.23 -0.31 10.34
C VAL A 491 -18.84 -0.78 10.74
N VAL A 492 -18.70 -2.07 11.06
CA VAL A 492 -17.42 -2.74 11.35
C VAL A 492 -17.22 -3.83 10.32
N LEU A 493 -16.13 -3.81 9.56
CA LEU A 493 -15.87 -4.81 8.49
C LEU A 493 -17.08 -5.00 7.57
N GLY A 494 -17.77 -3.90 7.25
CA GLY A 494 -19.00 -3.95 6.48
C GLY A 494 -20.25 -4.42 7.25
N ARG A 495 -20.16 -5.13 8.37
CA ARG A 495 -21.38 -5.57 9.07
C ARG A 495 -22.08 -4.34 9.69
N PRO A 496 -23.38 -4.10 9.39
CA PRO A 496 -24.14 -3.12 10.15
C PRO A 496 -24.11 -3.55 11.61
N PHE A 497 -23.63 -2.68 12.49
CA PHE A 497 -23.75 -2.92 13.92
C PHE A 497 -25.26 -2.99 14.21
N PRO A 498 -25.77 -4.05 14.85
CA PRO A 498 -27.22 -4.21 15.05
C PRO A 498 -27.72 -3.12 16.02
N SER A 499 -28.09 -1.95 15.48
CA SER A 499 -28.55 -0.79 16.24
C SER A 499 -30.06 -0.83 16.51
N ASN A 500 -30.65 -2.03 16.60
CA ASN A 500 -32.09 -2.17 16.86
C ASN A 500 -32.41 -1.95 18.35
N LYS A 501 -31.41 -1.72 19.19
CA LYS A 501 -31.59 -1.26 20.57
C LYS A 501 -30.86 0.06 20.73
N LYS A 502 -31.61 1.12 21.09
CA LYS A 502 -31.05 2.40 21.54
C LYS A 502 -29.99 2.10 22.59
N ILE A 503 -28.71 2.24 22.26
CA ILE A 503 -27.64 2.16 23.24
C ILE A 503 -27.69 3.49 23.99
N PRO A 504 -28.06 3.51 25.28
CA PRO A 504 -28.06 4.75 26.04
C PRO A 504 -26.63 5.32 26.05
N SER A 505 -26.53 6.64 25.91
CA SER A 505 -25.28 7.42 25.78
C SER A 505 -24.29 7.29 26.95
N LYS A 506 -24.54 6.41 27.92
CA LYS A 506 -23.69 6.11 29.08
C LYS A 506 -22.90 4.81 28.97
N PHE A 507 -22.87 4.13 27.80
CA PHE A 507 -22.01 2.95 27.61
C PHE A 507 -20.54 3.37 27.43
N ALA A 508 -19.81 3.37 28.53
CA ALA A 508 -18.36 3.48 28.52
C ALA A 508 -17.71 2.26 27.83
N LEU A 509 -16.59 2.50 27.16
CA LEU A 509 -15.75 1.57 26.40
C LEU A 509 -15.48 0.17 27.03
N PRO A 510 -15.43 -0.03 28.36
CA PRO A 510 -15.16 -1.36 28.92
C PRO A 510 -16.25 -2.41 28.64
N ASN A 511 -17.49 -1.99 28.37
CA ASN A 511 -18.63 -2.90 28.26
C ASN A 511 -18.86 -3.46 26.85
N VAL A 512 -18.16 -2.96 25.83
CA VAL A 512 -18.26 -3.46 24.44
C VAL A 512 -17.53 -4.80 24.31
N THR A 513 -16.39 -4.96 24.97
CA THR A 513 -15.62 -6.22 24.99
C THR A 513 -16.41 -7.35 25.65
N GLN A 514 -17.15 -7.07 26.74
CA GLN A 514 -18.03 -8.06 27.38
C GLN A 514 -19.24 -8.42 26.51
N PHE A 515 -19.77 -7.48 25.74
CA PHE A 515 -20.88 -7.75 24.82
C PHE A 515 -20.43 -8.60 23.63
N LEU A 516 -19.25 -8.34 23.07
CA LEU A 516 -18.65 -9.15 22.00
C LEU A 516 -18.36 -10.58 22.47
N LYS A 517 -17.78 -10.78 23.67
CA LYS A 517 -17.57 -12.11 24.26
C LYS A 517 -18.85 -12.90 24.53
N ARG A 518 -19.96 -12.21 24.83
CA ARG A 518 -21.28 -12.86 25.05
C ARG A 518 -22.02 -13.22 23.77
N THR A 519 -21.74 -12.53 22.67
CA THR A 519 -22.46 -12.72 21.39
C THR A 519 -21.66 -13.50 20.35
N ASN A 520 -20.35 -13.65 20.57
CA ASN A 520 -19.45 -14.55 19.83
C ASN A 520 -18.52 -15.24 20.84
N PRO A 521 -18.83 -16.47 21.28
CA PRO A 521 -18.01 -17.18 22.27
C PRO A 521 -16.65 -17.68 21.73
N ILE A 522 -16.33 -17.42 20.47
CA ILE A 522 -15.05 -17.77 19.82
C ILE A 522 -14.18 -16.51 19.57
N LEU A 523 -14.48 -15.38 20.24
CA LEU A 523 -13.66 -14.16 20.25
C LEU A 523 -13.15 -13.83 21.66
#